data_AF-X1SBB7-F1
#
_entry.id   AF-X1SBB7-F1
#
_cell.length_a   1.000
_cell.length_b   1.000
_cell.length_c   1.000
_cell.angle_alpha   90.00
_cell.angle_beta   90.00
_cell.angle_gamma   90.00
#
_symmetry.space_group_name_H-M   'P 1'
#
loop_
_entity.id
_entity.type
_entity.pdbx_description
1 polymer ?
#
loop_
_entity_poly.entity_id
_entity_poly.type
_entity_poly.pdbx_seq_one_letter_code
_entity_poly.pdbx_strand_id
1 'polypeptide(L)' 'MKLVVDANILFSFFKKASFTRRFILSHPEIELFTPLYVFEELE' A
#
# COMPACT_ATOMS: atom_id res chain seq x y z
N MET A 1 -5.05 6.14 11.44
CA MET A 1 -5.36 7.06 10.32
C MET A 1 -5.46 6.24 9.04
N LYS A 2 -6.47 6.48 8.21
CA LYS A 2 -6.62 5.75 6.94
C LYS A 2 -5.89 6.50 5.83
N LEU A 3 -5.02 5.81 5.11
CA LEU A 3 -4.28 6.36 3.98
C LEU A 3 -4.80 5.71 2.70
N VAL A 4 -5.50 6.48 1.88
CA VAL A 4 -5.89 6.03 0.54
C VAL A 4 -4.65 6.12 -0.35
N VAL A 5 -4.27 5.00 -0.95
CA VAL A 5 -3.05 4.86 -1.74
C VAL A 5 -3.34 4.27 -3.10
N ASP A 6 -2.47 4.61 -4.05
CA ASP A 6 -2.44 4.06 -5.40
C ASP A 6 -1.96 2.59 -5.40
N ALA A 7 -2.26 1.84 -6.47
CA ALA A 7 -1.88 0.44 -6.68
C ALA A 7 -0.38 0.24 -6.46
N ASN A 8 0.44 1.10 -7.04
CA ASN A 8 1.89 1.02 -6.98
C ASN A 8 2.40 1.00 -5.52
N ILE A 9 1.81 1.80 -4.63
CA ILE A 9 2.13 1.86 -3.20
C ILE A 9 1.67 0.58 -2.52
N LEU A 10 0.44 0.12 -2.80
CA LEU A 10 -0.06 -1.15 -2.28
C LEU A 10 0.85 -2.32 -2.68
N PHE A 11 1.20 -2.45 -3.96
CA PHE A 11 2.09 -3.50 -4.46
C PHE A 11 3.51 -3.38 -3.92
N SER A 12 3.98 -2.15 -3.71
CA SER A 12 5.28 -1.93 -3.08
C SER A 12 5.32 -2.49 -1.66
N PHE A 13 4.20 -2.54 -0.92
CA PHE A 13 4.15 -3.15 0.40
C PHE A 13 4.51 -4.65 0.39
N PHE A 14 4.12 -5.39 -0.64
CA PHE A 14 4.42 -6.81 -0.76
C PHE A 14 5.89 -7.10 -1.16
N LYS A 15 6.63 -6.11 -1.66
CA LYS A 15 8.06 -6.25 -1.96
C LYS A 15 8.88 -6.21 -0.67
N LYS A 16 9.52 -7.34 -0.31
CA LYS A 16 10.27 -7.54 0.96
C LYS A 16 11.25 -6.40 1.31
N ALA A 17 11.93 -5.84 0.31
CA ALA A 17 12.95 -4.80 0.50
C ALA A 17 12.42 -3.35 0.28
N SER A 18 11.11 -3.15 0.12
CA SER A 18 10.59 -1.81 -0.18
C SER A 18 10.68 -0.86 1.01
N PHE A 19 10.87 0.42 0.69
CA PHE A 19 10.79 1.49 1.67
C PHE A 19 9.36 1.59 2.25
N THR A 20 8.34 1.50 1.41
CA THR A 20 6.92 1.55 1.80
C THR A 20 6.60 0.53 2.88
N ARG A 21 7.03 -0.74 2.71
CA ARG A 21 6.81 -1.79 3.70
C ARG A 21 7.43 -1.43 5.04
N ARG A 22 8.69 -0.94 5.05
CA ARG A 22 9.36 -0.52 6.28
C ARG A 22 8.65 0.65 6.96
N PHE A 23 8.24 1.65 6.19
CA PHE A 23 7.54 2.82 6.68
C PHE A 23 6.18 2.47 7.30
N ILE A 24 5.40 1.61 6.66
CA ILE A 24 4.08 1.20 7.17
C ILE A 24 4.22 0.33 8.42
N LEU A 25 5.20 -0.59 8.45
CA LEU A 25 5.44 -1.42 9.61
C LEU A 25 5.98 -0.63 10.83
N SER A 26 6.62 0.53 10.61
CA SER A 26 7.05 1.40 11.71
C SER A 26 5.95 2.31 12.25
N HIS A 27 4.79 2.38 11.59
CA HIS A 27 3.65 3.21 11.96
C HIS A 27 2.37 2.36 12.00
N PRO A 28 2.18 1.52 13.04
CA PRO A 28 1.06 0.59 13.14
C PRO A 28 -0.32 1.27 13.17
N GLU A 29 -0.36 2.58 13.44
CA GLU A 29 -1.56 3.41 13.38
C GLU A 29 -2.03 3.72 11.95
N ILE A 30 -1.20 3.45 10.93
CA ILE A 30 -1.53 3.67 9.51
C ILE A 30 -2.20 2.43 8.94
N GLU A 31 -3.42 2.61 8.44
CA GLU A 31 -4.16 1.60 7.70
C GLU A 31 -4.19 1.99 6.22
N LEU A 32 -3.72 1.10 5.35
CA LEU A 32 -3.73 1.33 3.91
C LEU A 32 -5.09 0.95 3.30
N PHE A 33 -5.62 1.83 2.47
CA PHE A 33 -6.81 1.59 1.67
C PHE A 33 -6.51 1.82 0.20
N THR A 34 -7.04 0.99 -0.68
CA THR A 34 -7.05 1.26 -2.13
C THR A 34 -8.47 1.08 -2.66
N PRO A 35 -8.93 1.88 -3.62
CA PRO A 35 -10.18 1.62 -4.32
C PRO A 35 -10.15 0.31 -5.11
N LEU A 36 -11.29 -0.39 -5.18
CA LEU A 36 -11.41 -1.67 -5.88
C LEU A 36 -11.08 -1.59 -7.39
N TYR A 37 -11.45 -0.48 -8.06
CA TYR A 37 -11.20 -0.30 -9.49
C TYR A 37 -9.71 -0.31 -9.84
N VAL A 38 -8.82 -0.02 -8.88
CA VAL A 38 -7.37 -0.01 -9.09
C VAL A 38 -6.84 -1.42 -9.37
N PHE A 39 -7.56 -2.47 -8.94
CA PHE A 39 -7.20 -3.85 -9.30
C PHE A 39 -7.54 -4.20 -10.76
N GLU A 40 -8.42 -3.44 -11.42
CA GLU A 40 -8.71 -3.60 -12.85
C GLU A 40 -7.53 -3.13 -13.72
N GLU A 41 -6.61 -2.32 -13.18
CA GLU A 41 -5.38 -1.88 -13.87
C GLU A 41 -4.29 -2.97 -13.98
N LEU A 42 -4.54 -4.16 -13.43
CA LEU A 42 -3.59 -5.27 -13.38
C LEU A 42 -3.82 -6.33 -14.46
N GLU A 43 -4.88 -6.20 -15.25
CA GLU A 43 -5.09 -6.96 -16.50
C GLU A 43 -4.22 -6.41 -17.63
#